data_AF-A0A0A5FVG8-F1
#
_entry.id   AF-A0A0A5FVG8-F1
#
_cell.length_a   1.000
_cell.length_b   1.000
_cell.length_c   1.000
_cell.angle_alpha   90.00
_cell.angle_beta   90.00
_cell.angle_gamma   90.00
#
_symmetry.space_group_name_H-M   'P 1'
#
loop_
_entity.id
_entity.type
_entity.pdbx_description
1 polymer ?
#
loop_
_entity_poly.entity_id
_entity_poly.type
_entity_poly.pdbx_seq_one_letter_code
_entity_poly.pdbx_strand_id
1 'polypeptide(L)' 'MAAWCRKENINIHQMYYWKRKFDQQTDNNPSSSDWLEISHSANFDEHSSIIIKVDKLSVEVKPQVDRQLLSDVIHLLKCQ' A
#
# COMPACT_ATOMS: atom_id res chain seq x y z
N MET A 1 25.25 10.53 -9.20
CA MET A 1 25.32 9.06 -9.04
C MET A 1 26.54 8.62 -8.24
N ALA A 2 27.78 8.99 -8.62
CA ALA A 2 28.99 8.58 -7.89
C ALA A 2 29.02 8.98 -6.41
N ALA A 3 28.62 10.21 -6.08
CA ALA A 3 28.56 10.69 -4.69
C ALA A 3 27.54 9.90 -3.84
N TRP A 4 26.41 9.51 -4.42
CA TRP A 4 25.38 8.71 -3.76
C TRP A 4 25.84 7.26 -3.55
N CYS A 5 26.47 6.65 -4.56
CA CYS A 5 27.03 5.30 -4.43
C CYS A 5 28.10 5.23 -3.33
N ARG A 6 28.95 6.27 -3.18
CA ARG A 6 29.93 6.35 -2.09
C ARG A 6 29.28 6.45 -0.72
N LYS A 7 28.19 7.23 -0.60
CA LYS A 7 27.45 7.39 0.67
C LYS A 7 26.80 6.08 1.11
N GLU A 8 26.21 5.35 0.17
CA GLU A 8 25.48 4.10 0.43
C GLU A 8 26.38 2.84 0.36
N ASN A 9 27.69 3.02 0.22
CA ASN A 9 28.69 1.94 0.05
C ASN A 9 28.38 0.97 -1.11
N ILE A 10 27.82 1.50 -2.20
CA ILE A 10 27.49 0.75 -3.41
C ILE A 10 28.62 0.92 -4.44
N ASN A 11 29.02 -0.17 -5.09
CA ASN A 11 30.01 -0.13 -6.16
C ASN A 11 29.45 0.59 -7.41
N ILE A 12 30.12 1.65 -7.85
CA ILE A 12 29.69 2.48 -8.98
C ILE A 12 29.64 1.71 -10.30
N HIS A 13 30.51 0.73 -10.52
CA HIS A 13 30.51 -0.11 -11.71
C HIS A 13 29.32 -1.06 -11.73
N GLN A 14 28.92 -1.60 -10.58
CA GLN A 14 27.71 -2.42 -10.46
C GLN A 14 26.45 -1.61 -10.76
N MET A 15 26.39 -0.36 -10.26
CA MET A 15 25.30 0.56 -10.58
C MET A 15 25.18 0.82 -12.10
N TYR A 16 26.29 1.12 -12.78
CA TYR A 16 26.28 1.32 -14.23
C TYR A 16 25.93 0.03 -14.99
N TYR A 17 26.40 -1.11 -14.50
CA TYR A 17 26.05 -2.41 -15.07
C TYR A 17 24.55 -2.69 -14.98
N TRP A 18 23.92 -2.47 -13.82
CA TRP A 18 22.48 -2.62 -13.64
C TRP A 18 21.70 -1.65 -14.51
N LYS A 19 22.08 -0.37 -14.54
CA LYS A 19 21.44 0.62 -15.40
C LYS A 19 21.41 0.16 -16.86
N ARG A 20 22.56 -0.26 -17.39
CA ARG A 20 22.66 -0.78 -18.76
C ARG A 20 21.75 -1.99 -18.98
N LYS A 21 21.67 -2.90 -18.00
CA LYS A 21 20.82 -4.10 -18.07
C LYS A 21 19.33 -3.76 -18.10
N PHE A 22 18.88 -2.71 -17.39
CA PHE A 22 17.48 -2.26 -17.42
C PHE A 22 17.15 -1.50 -18.71
N ASP A 23 18.06 -0.63 -19.17
CA ASP A 23 17.90 0.10 -20.43
C ASP A 23 17.76 -0.90 -21.61
N GLN A 24 18.60 -1.95 -21.65
CA GLN A 24 18.54 -3.01 -22.68
C GLN A 24 17.31 -3.92 -22.60
N GLN A 25 16.70 -4.10 -21.42
CA GLN A 25 15.45 -4.85 -21.28
C GLN A 25 14.24 -4.08 -21.80
N THR A 26 14.31 -2.75 -21.81
CA THR A 26 13.25 -1.88 -22.32
C THR A 26 13.21 -1.90 -23.86
N ASP A 27 14.37 -1.98 -24.50
CA ASP A 27 14.48 -1.96 -25.97
C ASP A 27 14.15 -3.30 -26.64
N ASN A 28 14.34 -4.43 -25.94
CA ASN A 28 14.18 -5.77 -26.52
C ASN A 28 12.78 -6.37 -26.36
N ASN A 29 11.82 -5.62 -25.81
CA ASN A 29 10.49 -6.17 -25.62
C ASN A 29 9.37 -5.11 -25.74
N PRO A 30 8.72 -5.00 -26.92
CA PRO A 30 7.41 -4.36 -27.00
C PRO A 30 6.30 -5.27 -26.46
N SER A 31 6.60 -6.38 -25.76
CA SER A 31 5.54 -7.11 -25.07
C SER A 31 4.99 -6.21 -23.98
N SER A 32 3.78 -5.71 -24.26
CA SER A 32 2.67 -5.73 -23.33
C SER A 32 3.13 -5.72 -21.88
N SER A 33 3.12 -4.55 -21.25
CA SER A 33 2.95 -4.57 -19.80
C SER A 33 1.68 -5.38 -19.55
N ASP A 34 1.85 -6.65 -19.19
CA ASP A 34 0.78 -7.57 -18.85
C ASP A 34 0.25 -7.12 -17.48
N TRP A 35 -0.43 -5.98 -17.50
CA TRP A 35 -1.29 -5.55 -16.41
C TRP A 35 -2.33 -6.66 -16.28
N LEU A 36 -2.12 -7.50 -15.28
CA LEU A 36 -3.11 -8.49 -14.90
C LEU A 36 -4.33 -7.70 -14.39
N GLU A 37 -5.36 -7.65 -15.21
CA GLU A 37 -6.63 -7.05 -14.81
C GLU A 37 -7.21 -7.88 -13.68
N ILE A 38 -7.13 -7.35 -12.46
CA ILE A 38 -7.80 -7.93 -11.31
C ILE A 38 -9.27 -7.54 -11.47
N SER A 39 -10.09 -8.46 -11.96
CA SER A 39 -11.53 -8.29 -11.95
C SER A 39 -11.99 -8.24 -10.49
N HIS A 40 -12.14 -7.02 -9.98
CA HIS A 40 -12.89 -6.78 -8.77
C HIS A 40 -14.33 -7.10 -9.14
N SER A 41 -14.77 -8.33 -8.89
CA SER A 41 -16.20 -8.60 -8.78
C SER A 41 -16.66 -7.71 -7.62
N ALA A 42 -17.16 -6.55 -7.99
CA ALA A 42 -17.72 -5.59 -7.08
C ALA A 42 -19.05 -6.14 -6.58
N ASN A 43 -18.98 -7.23 -5.83
CA ASN A 43 -19.66 -7.25 -4.56
C ASN A 43 -18.91 -6.22 -3.72
N PHE A 44 -19.15 -4.92 -4.01
CA PHE A 44 -19.16 -3.96 -2.91
C PHE A 44 -20.20 -4.54 -2.00
N ASP A 45 -19.73 -5.35 -1.04
CA ASP A 45 -20.54 -5.84 0.04
C ASP A 45 -21.26 -4.59 0.52
N GLU A 46 -22.59 -4.56 0.42
CA GLU A 46 -23.43 -3.50 1.02
C GLU A 46 -23.21 -3.41 2.56
N HIS A 47 -22.28 -4.21 3.06
CA HIS A 47 -21.80 -4.40 4.40
C HIS A 47 -20.30 -4.07 4.58
N SER A 48 -19.66 -3.33 3.66
CA SER A 48 -18.24 -2.95 3.81
C SER A 48 -18.00 -2.26 5.16
N SER A 49 -17.45 -3.02 6.12
CA SER A 49 -17.12 -2.54 7.45
C SER A 49 -15.89 -1.64 7.38
N ILE A 50 -15.87 -0.57 8.18
CA ILE A 50 -14.65 0.19 8.47
C ILE A 50 -14.05 -0.33 9.77
N ILE A 51 -12.71 -0.36 9.85
CA ILE A 51 -12.00 -0.74 11.08
C ILE A 51 -11.36 0.52 11.65
N ILE A 52 -11.77 0.91 12.85
CA ILE A 52 -11.19 2.01 13.62
C ILE A 52 -10.18 1.42 14.60
N LYS A 53 -8.93 1.87 14.55
CA LYS A 53 -7.89 1.45 15.50
C LYS A 53 -7.68 2.54 16.56
N VAL A 54 -7.77 2.16 17.84
CA VAL A 54 -7.49 3.00 19.00
C VAL A 54 -6.45 2.30 19.85
N ASP A 55 -5.21 2.78 19.84
CA ASP A 55 -4.04 2.13 20.44
C ASP A 55 -3.89 0.65 20.07
N LYS A 56 -4.16 -0.25 21.04
CA LYS A 56 -4.07 -1.71 20.88
C LYS A 56 -5.42 -2.37 20.56
N LEU A 57 -6.48 -1.57 20.46
CA LEU A 57 -7.85 -2.03 20.20
C LEU A 57 -8.25 -1.73 18.76
N SER A 58 -9.09 -2.61 18.21
CA SER A 58 -9.67 -2.47 16.88
C SER A 58 -11.18 -2.61 16.98
N VAL A 59 -11.90 -1.64 16.43
CA VAL A 59 -13.36 -1.59 16.40
C VAL A 59 -13.80 -1.76 14.96
N GLU A 60 -14.48 -2.85 14.65
CA GLU A 60 -15.11 -3.06 13.35
C GLU A 60 -16.51 -2.43 13.35
N VAL A 61 -16.79 -1.62 12.34
CA VAL A 61 -18.01 -0.82 12.23
C VAL A 61 -18.68 -1.11 10.91
N LYS A 62 -19.90 -1.66 10.97
CA LYS A 62 -20.73 -1.92 9.79
C LYS A 62 -21.48 -0.64 9.34
N PRO A 63 -21.87 -0.52 8.06
CA PRO A 63 -22.55 0.67 7.54
C PRO A 63 -23.84 1.06 8.26
N GLN A 64 -24.56 0.07 8.82
CA GLN A 64 -25.84 0.26 9.53
C GLN A 64 -25.67 0.57 11.04
N VAL A 65 -24.49 1.03 11.48
CA VAL A 65 -24.24 1.34 12.89
C VAL A 65 -24.99 2.60 13.34
N ASP A 66 -25.47 2.60 14.57
CA ASP A 66 -25.91 3.81 15.24
C ASP A 66 -24.71 4.71 15.55
N ARG A 67 -24.75 5.94 15.03
CA ARG A 67 -23.68 6.94 15.19
C ARG A 67 -23.55 7.42 16.63
N GLN A 68 -24.64 7.47 17.39
CA GLN A 68 -24.58 7.90 18.80
C GLN A 68 -23.85 6.85 19.64
N LEU A 69 -24.24 5.57 19.48
CA LEU A 69 -23.56 4.47 20.14
C LEU A 69 -22.08 4.38 19.77
N LEU A 70 -21.73 4.54 18.49
CA LEU A 70 -20.33 4.55 18.07
C LEU A 70 -19.55 5.70 18.72
N SER A 71 -20.13 6.90 18.77
CA SER A 71 -19.52 8.06 19.41
C SER A 71 -19.22 7.80 20.88
N ASP A 72 -20.20 7.26 21.62
CA ASP A 72 -20.06 6.94 23.04
C ASP A 72 -18.97 5.90 23.29
N VAL A 73 -18.92 4.85 22.47
CA VAL A 73 -17.87 3.81 22.55
C VAL A 73 -16.48 4.42 22.30
N ILE A 74 -16.32 5.24 21.26
CA ILE A 74 -15.03 5.88 20.96
C ILE A 74 -14.62 6.85 22.07
N HIS A 75 -15.56 7.57 22.68
CA HIS A 75 -15.27 8.44 23.82
C HIS A 75 -14.82 7.65 25.05
N LEU A 76 -15.48 6.53 25.36
CA LEU A 76 -15.06 5.64 26.45
C LEU A 76 -13.65 5.10 26.22
N LEU A 77 -13.33 4.68 24.99
CA LEU A 77 -12.01 4.13 24.65
C LEU A 77 -10.89 5.18 24.68
N LYS A 78 -11.19 6.47 24.48
CA LYS A 78 -10.21 7.58 24.54
C LYS A 78 -9.96 8.10 25.96
N CYS A 79 -10.90 7.90 26.88
CA CYS A 79 -10.79 8.38 28.27
C CYS A 79 -10.01 7.42 29.18
N GLN A 80 -9.48 6.32 28.64
CA GLN A 80 -8.71 5.32 29.36
C GLN A 80 -7.21 5.53 29.14
#